data_AF-A0A924CEL3-F1
#
_entry.id   AF-A0A924CEL3-F1
#
_cell.length_a   1.000
_cell.length_b   1.000
_cell.length_c   1.000
_cell.angle_alpha   90.00
_cell.angle_beta   90.00
_cell.angle_gamma   90.00
#
_symmetry.space_group_name_H-M   'P 1'
#
loop_
_entity.id
_entity.type
_entity.pdbx_description
1 polymer ?
#
loop_
_entity_poly.entity_id
_entity_poly.type
_entity_poly.pdbx_seq_one_letter_code
_entity_poly.pdbx_strand_id
1 'polypeptide(L)'
;TVVFLLRKDEKNFLIDKYHIQLSQVSNPNFNFYIKEVVKLAGIDEMVKIPHKRGNKIIEETRPKYAWIMSHTCRRSFYTNEFLDGTLTNLIMAISGHKTEKAFRRYIKADQVQKAHMIKKLWDNRPGL
;
A
#
# COMPACT_ATOMS: atom_id res chain seq x y z
N THR A 1 5.74 -1.46 19.96
CA THR A 1 5.08 -2.55 19.21
C THR A 1 3.87 -1.98 18.51
N VAL A 2 3.75 -2.19 17.19
CA VAL A 2 2.53 -1.82 16.45
C VAL A 2 1.51 -2.93 16.66
N VAL A 3 0.29 -2.58 17.06
CA VAL A 3 -0.83 -3.53 17.16
C VAL A 3 -1.79 -3.22 16.03
N PHE A 4 -2.08 -4.21 15.20
CA PHE A 4 -3.00 -4.11 14.08
C PHE A 4 -4.09 -5.18 14.21
N LEU A 5 -5.35 -4.77 14.11
CA LEU A 5 -6.49 -5.67 14.15
C LEU A 5 -6.88 -6.02 12.70
N LEU A 6 -6.85 -7.31 12.38
CA LEU A 6 -7.32 -7.83 11.10
C LEU A 6 -8.84 -7.70 10.99
N ARG A 7 -9.33 -7.56 9.75
CA ARG A 7 -10.77 -7.66 9.50
C ARG A 7 -11.25 -9.07 9.84
N LYS A 8 -12.53 -9.23 10.19
CA LYS A 8 -13.10 -10.52 10.61
C LYS A 8 -12.85 -11.61 9.56
N ASP A 9 -13.08 -11.28 8.29
CA ASP A 9 -12.96 -12.23 7.18
C ASP A 9 -11.50 -12.67 6.95
N GLU A 10 -10.57 -11.70 6.98
CA GLU A 10 -9.12 -11.96 6.85
C GLU A 10 -8.62 -12.83 8.00
N LYS A 11 -9.08 -12.54 9.22
CA LYS A 11 -8.71 -13.32 10.42
C LYS A 11 -9.21 -14.76 10.31
N ASN A 12 -10.47 -14.96 9.93
CA ASN A 12 -11.06 -16.29 9.78
C ASN A 12 -10.32 -17.09 8.71
N PHE A 13 -10.03 -16.48 7.55
CA PHE A 13 -9.27 -17.13 6.49
C PHE A 13 -7.88 -17.62 6.96
N LEU A 14 -7.16 -16.80 7.74
CA LEU A 14 -5.86 -17.20 8.29
C LEU A 14 -5.96 -18.31 9.35
N ILE A 15 -7.03 -18.34 10.13
CA ILE A 15 -7.30 -19.39 11.10
C ILE A 15 -7.64 -20.70 10.39
N ASP A 16 -8.56 -20.64 9.43
CA ASP A 16 -9.12 -21.83 8.79
C ASP A 16 -8.10 -22.52 7.89
N LYS A 17 -7.32 -21.73 7.13
CA LYS A 17 -6.38 -22.27 6.15
C LYS A 17 -4.99 -22.53 6.70
N TYR A 18 -4.52 -21.68 7.61
CA TYR A 18 -3.13 -21.71 8.08
C TYR A 18 -3.01 -22.01 9.57
N HIS A 19 -4.12 -22.12 10.31
CA HIS A 19 -4.12 -22.27 11.77
C HIS A 19 -3.22 -21.24 12.47
N ILE A 20 -3.14 -20.02 11.90
CA ILE A 20 -2.26 -18.91 12.32
C ILE A 20 -0.74 -19.22 12.20
N GLN A 21 -0.35 -20.41 11.73
CA GLN A 21 1.05 -20.78 11.50
C GLN A 21 1.53 -20.26 10.15
N LEU A 22 2.06 -19.04 10.15
CA LEU A 22 2.68 -18.44 8.97
C LEU A 22 4.18 -18.79 8.92
N SER A 23 4.60 -19.36 7.78
CA SER A 23 6.02 -19.57 7.50
C SER A 23 6.76 -18.24 7.45
N GLN A 24 7.91 -18.16 8.11
CA GLN A 24 8.80 -17.01 7.99
C GLN A 24 9.41 -16.99 6.59
N VAL A 25 9.23 -15.89 5.86
CA VAL A 25 9.76 -15.71 4.51
C VAL A 25 10.77 -14.57 4.54
N SER A 26 11.92 -14.77 3.90
CA SER A 26 12.93 -13.73 3.75
C SER A 26 12.40 -12.60 2.85
N ASN A 27 12.88 -11.37 3.05
CA ASN A 27 12.49 -10.24 2.20
C ASN A 27 12.70 -10.48 0.68
N PRO A 28 13.81 -11.10 0.23
CA PRO A 28 13.98 -11.44 -1.18
C PRO A 28 12.91 -12.40 -1.69
N ASN A 29 12.59 -13.45 -0.92
CA ASN A 29 11.58 -14.44 -1.31
C ASN A 29 10.18 -13.81 -1.32
N PHE A 30 9.85 -12.97 -0.34
CA PHE A 30 8.59 -12.23 -0.34
C PHE A 30 8.46 -11.37 -1.61
N ASN A 31 9.52 -10.63 -1.95
CA ASN A 31 9.55 -9.79 -3.14
C ASN A 31 9.46 -10.60 -4.43
N PHE A 32 9.92 -11.85 -4.45
CA PHE A 32 9.72 -12.74 -5.58
C PHE A 32 8.24 -13.15 -5.69
N TYR A 33 7.66 -13.70 -4.61
CA TYR A 33 6.29 -14.20 -4.61
C TYR A 33 5.25 -13.11 -4.88
N ILE A 34 5.42 -11.91 -4.31
CA ILE A 34 4.44 -10.84 -4.51
C ILE A 34 4.39 -10.38 -5.97
N LYS A 35 5.50 -10.45 -6.71
CA LYS A 35 5.51 -10.11 -8.13
C LYS A 35 4.72 -11.12 -8.95
N GLU A 36 4.87 -12.40 -8.63
CA GLU A 36 4.08 -13.47 -9.27
C GLU A 36 2.59 -13.32 -8.96
N VAL A 37 2.22 -13.07 -7.70
CA VAL A 37 0.83 -12.82 -7.31
C VAL A 37 0.22 -11.64 -8.08
N VAL A 38 0.96 -10.54 -8.19
CA VAL A 38 0.45 -9.35 -8.87
C VAL A 38 0.40 -9.53 -10.39
N LYS A 39 1.33 -10.30 -10.96
CA LYS A 39 1.29 -10.72 -12.36
C LYS A 39 0.05 -11.58 -12.64
N LEU A 40 -0.25 -12.55 -11.78
CA LEU A 40 -1.45 -13.39 -11.89
C LEU A 40 -2.75 -12.59 -11.72
N ALA A 41 -2.71 -11.50 -10.95
CA ALA A 41 -3.81 -10.55 -10.83
C ALA A 41 -4.01 -9.66 -12.08
N GLY A 42 -3.23 -9.84 -13.15
CA GLY A 42 -3.35 -9.10 -14.41
C GLY A 42 -2.82 -7.67 -14.34
N ILE A 43 -1.95 -7.35 -13.37
CA ILE A 43 -1.37 -6.01 -13.22
C ILE A 43 -0.02 -5.96 -13.96
N ASP A 44 -0.08 -5.87 -15.29
CA ASP A 44 1.07 -6.01 -16.20
C ASP A 44 1.35 -4.76 -17.06
N GLU A 45 0.61 -3.67 -16.84
CA GLU A 45 0.80 -2.36 -17.48
C GLU A 45 2.29 -1.96 -17.53
N MET A 46 2.78 -1.53 -18.70
CA MET A 46 4.17 -1.09 -18.84
C MET A 46 4.38 0.27 -18.21
N VAL A 47 5.23 0.34 -17.17
CA VAL A 47 5.53 1.57 -16.44
C VAL A 47 6.99 1.95 -16.63
N LYS A 48 7.22 3.19 -17.04
CA LYS A 48 8.54 3.81 -17.16
C LYS A 48 8.89 4.52 -15.85
N ILE A 49 9.97 4.09 -15.20
CA ILE A 49 10.44 4.70 -13.94
C ILE A 49 11.89 5.16 -14.12
N PRO A 50 12.17 6.47 -14.01
CA PRO A 50 13.54 6.96 -13.96
C PRO A 50 14.15 6.64 -12.59
N HIS A 51 15.33 6.05 -12.59
CA HIS A 51 16.10 5.82 -11.37
C HIS A 51 17.56 6.26 -11.56
N LYS A 52 18.16 6.75 -10.48
CA LYS A 52 19.54 7.22 -10.48
C LYS A 52 20.47 6.04 -10.19
N ARG A 53 21.42 5.76 -11.09
CA ARG A 53 22.49 4.78 -10.88
C ARG A 53 23.84 5.52 -10.97
N GLY A 54 24.45 5.78 -9.83
CA GLY A 54 25.62 6.65 -9.73
C GLY A 54 25.28 8.08 -10.17
N ASN A 55 26.04 8.63 -11.12
CA ASN A 55 25.80 9.98 -11.66
C ASN A 55 24.87 10.02 -12.88
N LYS A 56 24.34 8.88 -13.33
CA LYS A 56 23.45 8.81 -14.51
C LYS A 56 22.00 8.56 -14.08
N ILE A 57 21.07 9.23 -14.76
CA ILE A 57 19.64 8.92 -14.69
C ILE A 57 19.38 7.87 -15.77
N ILE A 58 18.95 6.68 -15.35
CA ILE A 58 18.56 5.59 -16.24
C ILE A 58 17.05 5.55 -16.25
N GLU A 59 16.48 5.57 -17.44
CA GLU A 59 15.05 5.34 -17.63
C GLU A 59 14.85 3.88 -17.99
N GLU A 60 13.99 3.21 -17.25
CA GLU A 60 13.70 1.80 -17.47
C GLU A 60 12.20 1.58 -17.55
N THR A 61 11.77 0.88 -18.60
CA THR A 61 10.39 0.48 -18.81
C THR A 61 10.26 -1.00 -18.51
N ARG A 62 9.42 -1.35 -17.54
CA ARG A 62 9.13 -2.73 -17.14
C ARG A 62 7.63 -2.84 -16.80
N PRO A 63 7.05 -4.05 -16.87
CA PRO A 63 5.66 -4.24 -16.44
C PRO A 63 5.51 -3.91 -14.95
N LYS A 64 4.33 -3.42 -14.57
CA LYS A 64 4.03 -2.88 -13.24
C LYS A 64 4.33 -3.87 -12.13
N TYR A 65 3.97 -5.14 -12.31
CA TYR A 65 4.29 -6.19 -11.34
C TYR A 65 5.80 -6.27 -11.02
N ALA A 66 6.68 -6.02 -11.99
CA ALA A 66 8.13 -6.17 -11.80
C ALA A 66 8.72 -5.12 -10.83
N TRP A 67 8.03 -3.98 -10.67
CA TRP A 67 8.39 -2.89 -9.77
C TRP A 67 7.89 -3.09 -8.32
N ILE A 68 7.04 -4.09 -8.08
CA ILE A 68 6.39 -4.28 -6.78
C ILE A 68 7.31 -4.98 -5.80
N MET A 69 7.32 -4.47 -4.58
CA MET A 69 8.04 -5.00 -3.42
C MET A 69 7.18 -4.84 -2.17
N SER A 70 7.63 -5.40 -1.04
CA SER A 70 6.98 -5.22 0.26
C SER A 70 6.69 -3.75 0.60
N HIS A 71 7.63 -2.86 0.31
CA HIS A 71 7.45 -1.43 0.54
C HIS A 71 6.35 -0.81 -0.34
N THR A 72 6.19 -1.28 -1.57
CA THR A 72 5.10 -0.85 -2.46
C THR A 72 3.74 -1.26 -1.89
N CYS A 73 3.62 -2.48 -1.37
CA CYS A 73 2.41 -2.98 -0.71
C CYS A 73 2.03 -2.08 0.48
N ARG A 74 3.02 -1.77 1.32
CA ARG A 74 2.85 -0.88 2.48
C ARG A 74 2.36 0.52 2.09
N ARG A 75 2.95 1.12 1.04
CA ARG A 75 2.54 2.45 0.55
C ARG A 75 1.15 2.45 -0.08
N SER A 76 0.82 1.38 -0.80
CA SER A 76 -0.51 1.18 -1.38
C SER A 76 -1.56 1.14 -0.28
N PHE A 77 -1.34 0.33 0.75
CA PHE A 77 -2.23 0.25 1.91
C PHE A 77 -2.49 1.61 2.56
N TYR A 78 -1.45 2.39 2.88
CA TYR A 78 -1.65 3.70 3.51
C TYR A 78 -2.33 4.71 2.61
N THR A 79 -2.05 4.68 1.31
CA THR A 79 -2.68 5.60 0.36
C THR A 79 -4.16 5.26 0.21
N ASN A 80 -4.53 3.99 0.16
CA ASN A 80 -5.93 3.56 0.07
C ASN A 80 -6.72 3.92 1.34
N GLU A 81 -6.19 3.60 2.52
CA GLU A 81 -6.82 3.98 3.80
C GLU A 81 -7.01 5.49 3.93
N PHE A 82 -6.02 6.28 3.46
CA PHE A 82 -6.12 7.72 3.44
C PHE A 82 -7.24 8.20 2.51
N LEU A 83 -7.35 7.63 1.31
CA LEU A 83 -8.41 7.97 0.35
C LEU A 83 -9.80 7.52 0.79
N ASP A 84 -9.89 6.48 1.61
CA ASP A 84 -11.14 6.03 2.23
C ASP A 84 -11.60 6.91 3.40
N GLY A 85 -10.79 7.90 3.80
CA GLY A 85 -11.15 8.86 4.84
C GLY A 85 -10.74 8.45 6.25
N THR A 86 -9.93 7.40 6.40
CA THR A 86 -9.36 7.05 7.70
C THR A 86 -8.50 8.19 8.22
N LEU A 87 -8.68 8.56 9.50
CA LEU A 87 -7.95 9.66 10.11
C LEU A 87 -6.44 9.40 10.07
N THR A 88 -5.67 10.39 9.63
CA THR A 88 -4.21 10.31 9.46
C THR A 88 -3.49 9.79 10.71
N ASN A 89 -3.92 10.19 11.91
CA ASN A 89 -3.34 9.74 13.18
C ASN A 89 -3.50 8.22 13.40
N LEU A 90 -4.62 7.63 12.98
CA LEU A 90 -4.86 6.19 13.05
C LEU A 90 -3.96 5.43 12.08
N ILE A 91 -3.84 5.92 10.84
CA ILE A 91 -2.92 5.34 9.84
C ILE A 91 -1.46 5.48 10.32
N MET A 92 -1.10 6.58 10.98
CA MET A 92 0.21 6.78 11.59
C MET A 92 0.49 5.79 12.72
N ALA A 93 -0.49 5.50 13.57
CA ALA A 93 -0.38 4.50 14.64
C ALA A 93 -0.09 3.10 14.07
N ILE A 94 -0.80 2.70 13.01
CA ILE A 94 -0.61 1.41 12.32
C ILE A 94 0.71 1.38 11.56
N SER A 95 1.10 2.51 10.95
CA SER A 95 2.33 2.58 10.18
C SER A 95 3.58 2.76 11.04
N GLY A 96 3.45 3.00 12.33
CA GLY A 96 4.57 3.22 13.25
C GLY A 96 5.33 4.53 13.00
N HIS A 97 4.74 5.49 12.28
CA HIS A 97 5.35 6.79 12.05
C HIS A 97 5.06 7.74 13.22
N LYS A 98 6.11 8.28 13.83
CA LYS A 98 5.99 9.24 14.93
C LYS A 98 5.66 10.66 14.45
N THR A 99 6.08 11.03 13.24
CA THR A 99 5.92 12.37 12.70
C THR A 99 5.13 12.35 11.41
N GLU A 100 4.26 13.35 11.26
CA GLU A 100 3.42 13.49 10.07
C GLU A 100 4.26 13.76 8.82
N LYS A 101 5.37 14.51 8.95
CA LYS A 101 6.32 14.75 7.87
C LYS A 101 6.87 13.45 7.27
N ALA A 102 7.18 12.46 8.11
CA ALA A 102 7.65 11.16 7.64
C ALA A 102 6.50 10.38 6.96
N PHE A 103 5.31 10.38 7.56
CA PHE A 103 4.13 9.72 7.01
C PHE A 103 3.71 10.27 5.64
N ARG A 104 3.69 11.59 5.46
CA ARG A 104 3.30 12.25 4.19
C ARG A 104 4.13 11.82 2.99
N ARG A 105 5.35 11.31 3.18
CA ARG A 105 6.16 10.73 2.08
C ARG A 105 5.57 9.44 1.51
N TYR A 106 4.77 8.72 2.31
CA TYR A 106 4.16 7.46 1.93
C TYR A 106 2.87 7.64 1.14
N ILE A 107 2.10 8.70 1.44
CA ILE A 107 0.85 9.00 0.75
C ILE A 107 1.13 9.53 -0.65
N LYS A 108 0.65 8.78 -1.64
CA LYS A 108 0.79 9.10 -3.07
C LYS A 108 -0.58 9.32 -3.72
N ALA A 109 -1.42 10.10 -3.05
CA ALA A 109 -2.70 10.56 -3.59
C ALA A 109 -2.51 11.82 -4.45
N ASP A 110 -3.03 11.77 -5.67
CA ASP A 110 -3.10 12.91 -6.57
C ASP A 110 -4.18 13.93 -6.14
N GLN A 111 -4.29 15.06 -6.83
CA GLN A 111 -5.27 16.11 -6.50
C GLN A 111 -6.71 15.68 -6.81
N VAL A 112 -6.93 14.89 -7.86
CA VAL A 112 -8.26 14.43 -8.29
C VAL A 112 -8.82 13.42 -7.29
N GLN A 113 -8.00 12.48 -6.85
CA GLN A 113 -8.31 11.50 -5.81
C GLN A 113 -8.66 12.20 -4.49
N LYS A 114 -7.93 13.24 -4.11
CA LYS A 114 -8.27 14.06 -2.94
C LYS A 114 -9.60 14.79 -3.11
N ALA A 115 -9.89 15.32 -4.30
CA ALA A 115 -11.17 15.94 -4.58
C ALA A 115 -12.33 14.94 -4.46
N HIS A 116 -12.17 13.72 -4.99
CA HIS A 116 -13.16 12.65 -4.83
C HIS A 116 -13.37 12.24 -3.37
N MET A 117 -12.28 12.16 -2.59
CA MET A 117 -12.37 11.91 -1.16
C MET A 117 -13.18 13.00 -0.44
N ILE A 118 -12.92 14.28 -0.75
CA ILE A 118 -13.68 15.41 -0.18
C ILE A 118 -15.15 15.30 -0.56
N LYS A 119 -15.46 15.01 -1.83
CA LYS A 119 -16.84 14.79 -2.29
C LYS A 119 -17.54 13.69 -1.49
N LYS A 120 -16.91 12.52 -1.34
CA LYS A 120 -17.45 11.39 -0.55
C LYS A 120 -17.70 11.79 0.91
N LEU A 121 -16.84 12.61 1.49
CA LEU A 121 -17.03 13.12 2.86
C LEU A 121 -18.18 14.12 2.95
N TRP A 122 -18.42 14.93 1.93
CA TRP A 122 -19.54 15.86 1.87
C TRP A 122 -20.87 15.14 1.69
N ASP A 123 -20.93 14.16 0.79
CA ASP A 123 -22.14 13.35 0.53
C ASP A 123 -22.63 12.61 1.79
N ASN A 124 -21.72 12.29 2.72
CA ASN A 124 -22.03 11.58 3.97
C ASN A 124 -22.30 12.52 5.17
N ARG A 125 -22.28 13.85 4.99
CA ARG A 125 -22.60 14.79 6.07
C ARG A 125 -24.11 15.06 6.07
N PRO A 126 -24.86 14.61 7.10
CA PRO A 126 -26.28 14.93 7.19
C PRO A 126 -26.45 16.44 7.40
N GLY A 127 -27.23 17.10 6.53
CA GLY A 127 -27.58 18.52 6.65
C GLY A 127 -26.86 19.47 5.69
N LEU A 128 -26.20 18.95 4.65
CA LEU A 128 -25.84 19.67 3.43
C LEU A 128 -26.73 19.22 2.28
#